data_AF-A0A8R7VHK4-F1
#
_entry.id   AF-A0A8R7VHK4-F1
#
_cell.length_a   1.000
_cell.length_b   1.000
_cell.length_c   1.000
_cell.angle_alpha   90.00
_cell.angle_beta   90.00
_cell.angle_gamma   90.00
#
_symmetry.space_group_name_H-M   'P 1'
#
loop_
_entity.id
_entity.type
_entity.pdbx_description
1 polymer ?
#
loop_
_entity_poly.entity_id
_entity_poly.type
_entity_poly.pdbx_seq_one_letter_code
_entity_poly.pdbx_strand_id
1 'polypeptide(L)'
;MLFVPEKEVMVKIPHSEVTEKCLDCEGRGEAPCPTCNAGQQHGFYKANQMTRCSVCHGRGLLAHQDGSDSVCGMCNGQGMLPCIACASRGLVTCQTCNGCGSLLAQSTAHVRWKTLTARKVSATTGAASVPDEVFHRAQGVQLCNIQAYQCTPAFFADSYPLNQFSSEIVASRLPVPPSARVISERHIISVVPVTRVTMSHRKRSFSFYVVGYGRDVFIRDYPSKFCWGLCRCFEWLGN
;
A
#
# COMPACT_ATOMS: atom_id res chain seq x y z
N MET A 1 15.67 -6.37 -8.10
CA MET A 1 15.44 -5.12 -8.89
C MET A 1 15.59 -3.94 -7.95
N LEU A 2 16.52 -3.01 -8.21
CA LEU A 2 16.79 -1.84 -7.34
C LEU A 2 15.90 -0.64 -7.64
N PHE A 3 15.50 -0.46 -8.91
CA PHE A 3 14.67 0.66 -9.36
C PHE A 3 13.24 0.16 -9.60
N VAL A 4 12.36 0.46 -8.66
CA VAL A 4 10.91 0.19 -8.74
C VAL A 4 10.15 1.51 -8.55
N PRO A 5 9.02 1.74 -9.25
CA PRO A 5 8.28 2.99 -9.11
C PRO A 5 7.94 3.27 -7.64
N GLU A 6 7.31 2.30 -6.99
CA GLU A 6 7.01 2.28 -5.57
C GLU A 6 6.89 0.83 -5.09
N LYS A 7 7.32 0.55 -3.87
CA LYS A 7 7.14 -0.74 -3.20
C LYS A 7 7.05 -0.50 -1.70
N GLU A 8 6.18 -1.24 -1.04
CA GLU A 8 5.99 -1.17 0.40
C GLU A 8 5.90 -2.59 0.96
N VAL A 9 6.59 -2.85 2.08
CA VAL A 9 6.44 -4.10 2.81
C VAL A 9 6.44 -3.86 4.31
N MET A 10 5.71 -4.71 5.02
CA MET A 10 5.77 -4.82 6.48
C MET A 10 6.67 -6.01 6.83
N VAL A 11 7.72 -5.76 7.60
CA VAL A 11 8.71 -6.78 7.96
C VAL A 11 8.83 -6.84 9.47
N LYS A 12 8.69 -8.04 10.03
CA LYS A 12 8.94 -8.28 11.45
C LYS A 12 10.38 -7.93 11.78
N ILE A 13 10.59 -7.12 12.82
CA ILE A 13 11.94 -6.76 13.26
C ILE A 13 12.50 -7.98 14.02
N PRO A 14 13.62 -8.57 13.58
CA PRO A 14 14.21 -9.71 14.28
C PRO A 14 14.56 -9.34 15.73
N HIS A 15 14.35 -10.27 16.66
CA HIS A 15 14.68 -10.10 18.08
C HIS A 15 13.95 -8.91 18.74
N SER A 16 12.78 -8.54 18.21
CA SER A 16 11.91 -7.51 18.79
C SER A 16 10.75 -8.10 19.59
N GLU A 17 10.75 -9.43 19.77
CA GLU A 17 9.76 -10.13 20.55
C GLU A 17 9.92 -9.79 22.03
N VAL A 18 8.87 -9.24 22.62
CA VAL A 18 8.83 -8.91 24.04
C VAL A 18 7.58 -9.53 24.64
N THR A 19 7.73 -10.16 25.80
CA THR A 19 6.58 -10.61 26.57
C THR A 19 6.04 -9.42 27.35
N GLU A 20 4.86 -8.96 26.98
CA GLU A 20 4.17 -7.87 27.64
C GLU A 20 3.05 -8.42 28.52
N LYS A 21 2.72 -7.70 29.60
CA LYS A 21 1.54 -8.03 30.39
C LYS A 21 0.31 -7.81 29.53
N CYS A 22 -0.61 -8.76 29.57
CA CYS A 22 -1.91 -8.58 28.93
C CYS A 22 -2.60 -7.39 29.61
N LEU A 23 -2.93 -6.37 28.82
CA LEU A 23 -3.54 -5.14 29.32
C LEU A 23 -4.96 -5.39 29.86
N ASP A 24 -5.72 -6.25 29.20
CA ASP A 24 -7.12 -6.54 29.54
C ASP A 24 -7.30 -7.22 30.91
N CYS A 25 -6.31 -8.00 31.35
CA CYS A 25 -6.31 -8.61 32.68
C CYS A 25 -5.21 -8.07 33.60
N GLU A 26 -4.48 -7.05 33.17
CA GLU A 26 -3.33 -6.46 33.89
C GLU A 26 -2.32 -7.51 34.40
N GLY A 27 -2.07 -8.56 33.63
CA GLY A 27 -1.16 -9.65 34.07
C GLY A 27 -1.79 -10.77 34.88
N ARG A 28 -3.07 -10.70 35.26
CA ARG A 28 -3.71 -11.67 36.17
C ARG A 28 -4.10 -13.00 35.51
N GLY A 29 -4.24 -13.04 34.19
CA GLY A 29 -4.78 -14.20 33.46
C GLY A 29 -6.31 -14.38 33.62
N GLU A 30 -6.92 -13.71 34.60
CA GLU A 30 -8.36 -13.70 34.83
C GLU A 30 -8.92 -12.28 34.68
N ALA A 31 -10.14 -12.18 34.15
CA ALA A 31 -10.87 -10.94 33.97
C ALA A 31 -12.21 -10.99 34.73
N PRO A 32 -12.74 -9.85 35.22
CA PRO A 32 -14.06 -9.79 35.83
C PRO A 32 -15.14 -10.41 34.93
N CYS A 33 -16.00 -11.25 35.53
CA CYS A 33 -17.11 -11.86 34.81
C CYS A 33 -18.02 -10.76 34.25
N PRO A 34 -18.24 -10.69 32.93
CA PRO A 34 -19.03 -9.62 32.32
C PRO A 34 -20.49 -9.65 32.75
N THR A 35 -21.02 -10.84 33.10
CA THR A 35 -22.40 -11.01 33.59
C THR A 35 -22.55 -10.51 35.03
N CYS A 36 -21.58 -10.76 35.91
CA CYS A 36 -21.66 -10.40 37.32
C CYS A 36 -21.20 -8.96 37.60
N ASN A 37 -20.33 -8.42 36.76
CA ASN A 37 -19.64 -7.15 36.99
C ASN A 37 -19.84 -6.16 35.84
N ALA A 38 -20.96 -6.26 35.13
CA ALA A 38 -21.33 -5.32 34.07
C ALA A 38 -21.33 -3.89 34.60
N GLY A 39 -20.61 -2.99 33.93
CA GLY A 39 -20.53 -1.56 34.29
C GLY A 39 -19.70 -1.25 35.55
N GLN A 40 -18.97 -2.22 36.10
CA GLN A 40 -18.09 -1.99 37.25
C GLN A 40 -16.75 -1.36 36.82
N GLN A 41 -16.15 -0.57 37.71
CA GLN A 41 -14.82 0.02 37.49
C GLN A 41 -13.73 -1.04 37.37
N HIS A 42 -12.73 -0.77 36.53
CA HIS A 42 -11.54 -1.61 36.38
C HIS A 42 -10.85 -1.86 37.74
N GLY A 43 -10.37 -3.08 37.95
CA GLY A 43 -9.66 -3.48 39.17
C GLY A 43 -10.51 -4.03 40.32
N PHE A 44 -11.85 -3.91 40.25
CA PHE A 44 -12.76 -4.46 41.26
C PHE A 44 -13.73 -5.48 40.65
N TYR A 45 -13.98 -6.57 41.37
CA TYR A 45 -15.00 -7.56 41.00
C TYR A 45 -15.75 -8.04 42.24
N LYS A 46 -16.98 -8.48 42.02
CA LYS A 46 -17.85 -9.10 43.01
C LYS A 46 -17.81 -10.61 42.85
N ALA A 47 -17.33 -11.29 43.88
CA ALA A 47 -17.49 -12.73 44.02
C ALA A 47 -18.89 -13.08 44.54
N ASN A 48 -19.20 -14.37 44.51
CA ASN A 48 -20.41 -14.99 45.07
C ASN A 48 -21.73 -14.43 44.52
N GLN A 49 -21.71 -13.90 43.29
CA GLN A 49 -22.92 -13.44 42.63
C GLN A 49 -23.75 -14.63 42.16
N MET A 50 -24.96 -14.73 42.71
CA MET A 50 -25.94 -15.75 42.38
C MET A 50 -27.04 -15.14 41.52
N THR A 51 -27.59 -15.91 40.59
CA THR A 51 -28.74 -15.52 39.77
C THR A 51 -30.01 -16.18 40.28
N ARG A 52 -31.16 -15.53 40.12
CA ARG A 52 -32.44 -16.17 40.47
C ARG A 52 -32.65 -17.38 39.56
N CYS A 53 -33.04 -18.51 40.16
CA CYS A 53 -33.43 -19.68 39.39
C CYS A 53 -34.59 -19.30 38.48
N SER A 54 -34.40 -19.43 37.17
CA SER A 54 -35.40 -19.08 36.16
C SER A 54 -36.63 -19.98 36.22
N VAL A 55 -36.49 -21.20 36.75
CA VAL A 55 -37.55 -22.21 36.81
C VAL A 55 -38.52 -21.97 37.97
N CYS A 56 -38.02 -21.60 39.16
CA CYS A 56 -38.87 -21.28 40.32
C CYS A 56 -38.95 -19.77 40.62
N HIS A 57 -38.38 -18.92 39.76
CA HIS A 57 -38.31 -17.46 39.91
C HIS A 57 -37.82 -16.97 41.29
N GLY A 58 -36.88 -17.68 41.91
CA GLY A 58 -36.39 -17.34 43.25
C GLY A 58 -37.09 -18.00 44.43
N ARG A 59 -38.20 -18.72 44.22
CA ARG A 59 -38.98 -19.31 45.33
C ARG A 59 -38.34 -20.54 45.98
N GLY A 60 -37.52 -21.28 45.24
CA GLY A 60 -37.05 -22.61 45.65
C GLY A 60 -38.10 -23.72 45.50
N LEU A 61 -39.35 -23.36 45.20
CA LEU A 61 -40.48 -24.28 45.06
C LEU A 61 -41.16 -24.10 43.70
N LEU A 62 -41.77 -25.18 43.20
CA LEU A 62 -42.62 -25.20 42.01
C LEU A 62 -44.06 -25.49 42.43
N ALA A 63 -44.94 -24.53 42.15
CA ALA A 63 -46.36 -24.63 42.44
C ALA A 63 -47.08 -25.45 41.38
N HIS A 64 -47.87 -26.41 41.81
CA HIS A 64 -48.71 -27.27 40.97
C HIS A 64 -50.15 -26.78 40.91
N GLN A 65 -50.89 -27.22 39.89
CA GLN A 65 -52.29 -26.82 39.69
C GLN A 65 -53.24 -27.34 40.78
N ASP A 66 -52.85 -28.41 41.47
CA ASP A 66 -53.56 -29.00 42.61
C ASP A 66 -53.29 -28.26 43.94
N GLY A 67 -52.49 -27.20 43.92
CA GLY A 67 -52.14 -26.40 45.09
C GLY A 67 -50.98 -26.98 45.92
N SER A 68 -50.36 -28.09 45.48
CA SER A 68 -49.17 -28.63 46.12
C SER A 68 -47.89 -27.90 45.65
N ASP A 69 -46.89 -27.83 46.51
CA ASP A 69 -45.56 -27.31 46.18
C ASP A 69 -44.54 -28.46 46.15
N SER A 70 -43.69 -28.47 45.13
CA SER A 70 -42.53 -29.38 45.08
C SER A 70 -41.22 -28.60 45.14
N VAL A 71 -40.19 -29.21 45.72
CA VAL A 71 -38.85 -28.61 45.75
C VAL A 71 -38.33 -28.47 44.33
N CYS A 72 -37.89 -27.27 43.97
CA CYS A 72 -37.30 -27.03 42.66
C CYS A 72 -35.98 -27.78 42.55
N GLY A 73 -35.94 -28.84 41.74
CA GLY A 73 -34.74 -29.67 41.54
C GLY A 73 -33.59 -28.93 40.85
N MET A 74 -33.89 -27.89 40.05
CA MET A 74 -32.85 -27.09 39.38
C MET A 74 -31.96 -26.32 40.37
N CYS A 75 -32.54 -25.78 41.45
CA CYS A 75 -31.82 -25.03 42.48
C CYS A 75 -31.78 -25.75 43.83
N ASN A 76 -32.22 -27.01 43.90
CA ASN A 76 -32.32 -27.81 45.13
C ASN A 76 -32.98 -27.04 46.30
N GLY A 77 -34.06 -26.33 46.02
CA GLY A 77 -34.78 -25.56 47.05
C GLY A 77 -34.18 -24.20 47.41
N GLN A 78 -33.00 -23.84 46.91
CA GLN A 78 -32.32 -22.59 47.30
C GLN A 78 -32.90 -21.34 46.63
N GLY A 79 -33.65 -21.50 45.52
CA GLY A 79 -34.19 -20.39 44.73
C GLY A 79 -33.16 -19.64 43.89
N MET A 80 -31.87 -19.82 44.16
CA MET A 80 -30.75 -19.15 43.50
C MET A 80 -29.84 -20.19 42.83
N LEU A 81 -29.19 -19.79 41.73
CA LEU A 81 -28.22 -20.59 40.99
C LEU A 81 -26.90 -19.83 40.91
N PRO A 82 -25.76 -20.55 40.85
CA PRO A 82 -24.50 -19.88 40.60
C PRO A 82 -24.49 -19.22 39.22
N CYS A 83 -23.74 -18.13 39.07
CA CYS A 83 -23.59 -17.50 37.76
C CYS A 83 -23.03 -18.52 36.75
N ILE A 84 -23.73 -18.72 35.64
CA ILE A 84 -23.34 -19.70 34.60
C ILE A 84 -21.97 -19.41 33.97
N ALA A 85 -21.58 -18.14 33.92
CA ALA A 85 -20.35 -17.72 33.25
C ALA A 85 -19.10 -17.88 34.14
N CYS A 86 -19.24 -17.74 35.46
CA CYS A 86 -18.10 -17.75 36.39
C CYS A 86 -18.24 -18.72 37.56
N ALA A 87 -19.30 -19.53 37.59
CA ALA A 87 -19.66 -20.41 38.72
C ALA A 87 -19.63 -19.66 40.07
N SER A 88 -20.15 -18.43 40.08
CA SER A 88 -20.12 -17.50 41.22
C SER A 88 -18.73 -17.05 41.69
N ARG A 89 -17.62 -17.38 41.00
CA ARG A 89 -16.28 -16.88 41.34
C ARG A 89 -16.13 -15.38 41.09
N GLY A 90 -16.95 -14.81 40.21
CA GLY A 90 -16.87 -13.40 39.82
C GLY A 90 -15.77 -13.08 38.80
N LEU A 91 -14.93 -14.06 38.46
CA LEU A 91 -13.84 -13.97 37.48
C LEU A 91 -14.01 -15.06 36.41
N VAL A 92 -13.53 -14.78 35.21
CA VAL A 92 -13.44 -15.72 34.09
C VAL A 92 -12.03 -15.68 33.50
N THR A 93 -11.61 -16.74 32.82
CA THR A 93 -10.33 -16.74 32.12
C THR A 93 -10.29 -15.61 31.10
N CYS A 94 -9.22 -14.82 31.12
CA CYS A 94 -9.01 -13.75 30.16
C CYS A 94 -8.89 -14.36 28.75
N GLN A 95 -9.80 -13.98 27.85
CA GLN A 95 -9.83 -14.50 26.49
C GLN A 95 -8.68 -13.95 25.63
N THR A 96 -8.22 -12.74 25.93
CA THR A 96 -7.13 -12.08 25.19
C THR A 96 -5.81 -12.83 25.33
N CYS A 97 -5.47 -13.26 26.56
CA CYS A 97 -4.25 -14.02 26.83
C CYS A 97 -4.47 -15.51 27.12
N ASN A 98 -5.69 -16.01 26.96
CA ASN A 98 -6.06 -17.40 27.29
C ASN A 98 -5.59 -17.87 28.68
N GLY A 99 -5.63 -16.98 29.67
CA GLY A 99 -5.20 -17.30 31.03
C GLY A 99 -3.71 -17.12 31.32
N CYS A 100 -2.86 -16.86 30.32
CA CYS A 100 -1.41 -16.71 30.54
C CYS A 100 -1.02 -15.44 31.31
N GLY A 101 -1.88 -14.41 31.30
CA GLY A 101 -1.57 -13.09 31.86
C GLY A 101 -0.61 -12.26 31.01
N SER A 102 0.01 -12.84 29.98
CA SER A 102 0.95 -12.16 29.10
C SER A 102 0.64 -12.40 27.62
N LEU A 103 1.16 -11.52 26.78
CA LEU A 103 1.09 -11.60 25.32
C LEU A 103 2.48 -11.42 24.74
N LEU A 104 2.72 -12.04 23.59
CA LEU A 104 3.94 -11.81 22.83
C LEU A 104 3.72 -10.62 21.90
N ALA A 105 4.37 -9.50 22.19
CA ALA A 105 4.43 -8.34 21.32
C ALA A 105 5.62 -8.48 20.36
N GLN A 106 5.48 -8.01 19.12
CA GLN A 106 6.54 -8.02 18.12
C GLN A 106 6.50 -6.72 17.32
N SER A 107 7.65 -6.06 17.18
CA SER A 107 7.74 -4.83 16.40
C SER A 107 7.80 -5.15 14.91
N THR A 108 7.10 -4.34 14.11
CA THR A 108 7.07 -4.48 12.65
C THR A 108 7.55 -3.18 12.02
N ALA A 109 8.55 -3.27 11.15
CA ALA A 109 9.05 -2.15 10.38
C ALA A 109 8.23 -1.97 9.10
N HIS A 110 7.83 -0.73 8.84
CA HIS A 110 7.21 -0.35 7.57
C HIS A 110 8.27 0.18 6.62
N VAL A 111 8.61 -0.60 5.60
CA VAL A 111 9.69 -0.26 4.68
C VAL A 111 9.12 0.13 3.32
N ARG A 112 9.45 1.34 2.87
CA ARG A 112 9.03 1.91 1.57
C ARG A 112 10.25 2.16 0.69
N TRP A 113 10.15 1.74 -0.57
CA TRP A 113 11.11 2.06 -1.63
C TRP A 113 10.38 2.86 -2.70
N LYS A 114 10.98 3.96 -3.14
CA LYS A 114 10.44 4.82 -4.19
C LYS A 114 11.57 5.29 -5.09
N THR A 115 11.37 5.21 -6.40
CA THR A 115 12.33 5.76 -7.37
C THR A 115 11.93 7.19 -7.71
N LEU A 116 12.74 8.15 -7.27
CA LEU A 116 12.62 9.53 -7.71
C LEU A 116 13.22 9.64 -9.12
N THR A 117 12.44 10.18 -10.07
CA THR A 117 12.83 10.23 -11.47
C THR A 117 12.83 11.67 -11.97
N ALA A 118 13.99 12.16 -12.41
CA ALA A 118 14.12 13.39 -13.18
C ALA A 118 14.43 13.03 -14.64
N ARG A 119 13.73 13.64 -15.59
CA ARG A 119 13.95 13.46 -17.04
C ARG A 119 13.95 14.81 -17.71
N LYS A 120 14.71 14.93 -18.79
CA LYS A 120 14.70 16.07 -19.70
C LYS A 120 14.93 15.55 -21.10
N VAL A 121 14.39 16.26 -22.06
CA VAL A 121 14.65 16.04 -23.48
C VAL A 121 15.39 17.25 -24.02
N SER A 122 16.44 17.00 -24.79
CA SER A 122 17.11 18.02 -25.60
C SER A 122 16.87 17.66 -27.07
N ALA A 123 15.84 18.25 -27.66
CA ALA A 123 15.49 18.04 -29.06
C ALA A 123 16.18 19.08 -29.95
N THR A 124 16.67 18.65 -31.11
CA THR A 124 17.15 19.57 -32.14
C THR A 124 15.96 20.34 -32.75
N THR A 125 16.22 21.49 -33.38
CA THR A 125 15.18 22.35 -33.98
C THR A 125 14.25 21.59 -34.92
N GLY A 126 14.76 20.59 -35.64
CA GLY A 126 13.98 19.76 -36.55
C GLY A 126 12.94 18.87 -35.85
N ALA A 127 13.14 18.54 -34.58
CA ALA A 127 12.29 17.68 -33.77
C ALA A 127 11.54 18.42 -32.66
N ALA A 128 11.65 19.76 -32.58
CA ALA A 128 11.08 20.58 -31.51
C ALA A 128 9.54 20.51 -31.40
N SER A 129 8.85 20.06 -32.44
CA SER A 129 7.39 19.85 -32.41
C SER A 129 6.96 18.49 -31.87
N VAL A 130 7.91 17.59 -31.58
CA VAL A 130 7.63 16.28 -30.99
C VAL A 130 7.60 16.45 -29.47
N PRO A 131 6.51 16.06 -28.78
CA PRO A 131 6.43 16.16 -27.31
C PRO A 131 7.41 15.25 -26.57
N ASP A 132 7.85 15.69 -25.39
CA ASP A 132 8.77 14.95 -24.51
C ASP A 132 8.26 13.56 -24.14
N GLU A 133 6.95 13.37 -23.99
CA GLU A 133 6.35 12.06 -23.68
C GLU A 133 6.57 11.04 -24.78
N VAL A 134 6.71 11.48 -26.04
CA VAL A 134 7.08 10.60 -27.16
C VAL A 134 8.52 10.14 -27.00
N PHE A 135 9.44 11.03 -26.63
CA PHE A 135 10.84 10.67 -26.38
C PHE A 135 11.01 9.78 -25.15
N HIS A 136 10.23 9.99 -24.09
CA HIS A 136 10.29 9.20 -22.86
C HIS A 136 9.93 7.72 -23.03
N ARG A 137 9.18 7.38 -24.09
CA ARG A 137 8.78 6.01 -24.44
C ARG A 137 9.54 5.44 -25.63
N ALA A 138 10.09 6.30 -26.49
CA ALA A 138 10.77 5.89 -27.70
C ALA A 138 12.07 5.13 -27.40
N GLN A 139 12.37 4.15 -28.25
CA GLN A 139 13.60 3.38 -28.14
C GLN A 139 14.77 4.15 -28.79
N GLY A 140 15.85 4.34 -28.05
CA GLY A 140 17.08 4.99 -28.51
C GLY A 140 18.32 4.13 -28.27
N VAL A 141 19.50 4.69 -28.56
CA VAL A 141 20.79 4.12 -28.17
C VAL A 141 21.24 4.78 -26.86
N GLN A 142 21.59 3.97 -25.86
CA GLN A 142 22.17 4.47 -24.62
C GLN A 142 23.64 4.82 -24.86
N LEU A 143 23.99 6.08 -24.60
CA LEU A 143 25.38 6.54 -24.60
C LEU A 143 26.04 6.37 -23.24
N CYS A 144 25.25 6.48 -22.17
CA CYS A 144 25.70 6.32 -20.80
C CYS A 144 24.64 5.62 -19.97
N ASN A 145 25.08 4.73 -19.08
CA ASN A 145 24.24 4.02 -18.13
C ASN A 145 25.09 3.69 -16.90
N ILE A 146 25.30 4.69 -16.05
CA ILE A 146 26.09 4.54 -14.82
C ILE A 146 25.16 4.38 -13.63
N GLN A 147 25.61 3.58 -12.66
CA GLN A 147 24.91 3.35 -11.41
C GLN A 147 25.91 3.50 -10.26
N ALA A 148 25.55 4.31 -9.27
CA ALA A 148 26.37 4.57 -8.09
C ALA A 148 25.48 4.84 -6.86
N TYR A 149 26.07 5.07 -5.69
CA TYR A 149 25.33 5.63 -4.56
C TYR A 149 24.82 7.04 -4.88
N GLN A 150 25.71 7.86 -5.47
CA GLN A 150 25.41 9.17 -6.02
C GLN A 150 26.18 9.30 -7.33
N CYS A 151 25.50 9.58 -8.42
CA CYS A 151 26.13 9.71 -9.73
C CYS A 151 26.84 11.07 -9.86
N THR A 152 27.83 11.15 -10.74
CA THR A 152 28.39 12.43 -11.21
C THR A 152 27.97 12.62 -12.68
N PRO A 153 28.04 13.86 -13.22
CA PRO A 153 27.83 14.07 -14.64
C PRO A 153 28.76 13.19 -15.47
N ALA A 154 28.22 12.60 -16.52
CA ALA A 154 28.97 11.83 -17.49
C ALA A 154 29.85 12.76 -18.34
N PHE A 155 31.03 12.26 -18.71
CA PHE A 155 31.97 12.96 -19.58
C PHE A 155 32.00 12.33 -20.97
N PHE A 156 31.84 13.16 -21.99
CA PHE A 156 31.90 12.87 -23.41
C PHE A 156 32.98 13.75 -24.02
N ALA A 157 34.11 13.15 -24.40
CA ALA A 157 35.29 13.88 -24.88
C ALA A 157 34.97 14.79 -26.08
N ASP A 158 34.13 14.30 -27.00
CA ASP A 158 33.84 14.97 -28.27
C ASP A 158 32.51 15.74 -28.26
N SER A 159 31.90 15.96 -27.09
CA SER A 159 30.58 16.61 -27.03
C SER A 159 30.35 17.44 -25.77
N TYR A 160 30.68 18.74 -25.89
CA TYR A 160 30.30 19.74 -24.89
C TYR A 160 28.78 19.77 -24.60
N PRO A 161 27.88 19.73 -25.61
CA PRO A 161 26.44 19.74 -25.34
C PRO A 161 25.98 18.55 -24.47
N LEU A 162 26.55 17.35 -24.67
CA LEU A 162 26.22 16.19 -23.85
C LEU A 162 26.75 16.32 -22.41
N ASN A 163 27.94 16.91 -22.22
CA ASN A 163 28.49 17.19 -20.90
C ASN A 163 27.63 18.18 -20.12
N GLN A 164 27.21 19.26 -20.79
CA GLN A 164 26.33 20.26 -20.21
C GLN A 164 24.97 19.64 -19.87
N PHE A 165 24.35 18.93 -20.81
CA PHE A 165 23.08 18.24 -20.59
C PHE A 165 23.15 17.25 -19.43
N SER A 166 24.22 16.47 -19.36
CA SER A 166 24.45 15.56 -18.24
C SER A 166 24.52 16.30 -16.90
N SER A 167 25.20 17.44 -16.86
CA SER A 167 25.36 18.25 -15.65
C SER A 167 24.04 18.85 -15.20
N GLU A 168 23.22 19.34 -16.14
CA GLU A 168 21.90 19.90 -15.86
C GLU A 168 20.94 18.86 -15.27
N ILE A 169 20.94 17.63 -15.79
CA ILE A 169 20.09 16.54 -15.27
C ILE A 169 20.48 16.18 -13.84
N VAL A 170 21.78 16.03 -13.60
CA VAL A 170 22.34 15.76 -12.28
C VAL A 170 22.04 16.90 -11.30
N ALA A 171 21.99 18.15 -11.76
CA ALA A 171 21.59 19.29 -10.95
C ALA A 171 20.08 19.33 -10.68
N SER A 172 19.25 18.81 -11.60
CA SER A 172 17.78 18.72 -11.46
C SER A 172 17.29 17.58 -10.54
N ARG A 173 18.16 17.07 -9.67
CA ARG A 173 17.82 16.01 -8.72
C ARG A 173 16.64 16.42 -7.84
N LEU A 174 15.70 15.50 -7.70
CA LEU A 174 14.60 15.66 -6.77
C LEU A 174 15.12 15.52 -5.33
N PRO A 175 14.64 16.36 -4.40
CA PRO A 175 15.04 16.30 -3.00
C PRO A 175 14.59 14.98 -2.37
N VAL A 176 15.45 14.39 -1.54
CA VAL A 176 15.13 13.19 -0.78
C VAL A 176 14.48 13.59 0.54
N PRO A 177 13.33 13.01 0.93
CA PRO A 177 12.69 13.31 2.20
C PRO A 177 13.63 13.04 3.39
N PRO A 178 13.59 13.82 4.48
CA PRO A 178 14.45 13.62 5.65
C PRO A 178 14.29 12.25 6.32
N SER A 179 13.13 11.60 6.17
CA SER A 179 12.83 10.26 6.68
C SER A 179 13.34 9.12 5.78
N ALA A 180 14.02 9.44 4.68
CA ALA A 180 14.48 8.47 3.70
C ALA A 180 16.00 8.61 3.45
N ARG A 181 16.58 7.55 2.89
CA ARG A 181 17.99 7.54 2.44
C ARG A 181 18.09 7.06 1.01
N VAL A 182 19.10 7.56 0.29
CA VAL A 182 19.43 7.05 -1.05
C VAL A 182 20.06 5.67 -0.91
N ILE A 183 19.62 4.73 -1.75
CA ILE A 183 20.21 3.38 -1.83
C ILE A 183 21.12 3.30 -3.05
N SER A 184 20.63 3.80 -4.19
CA SER A 184 21.38 3.87 -5.43
C SER A 184 20.74 4.91 -6.33
N GLU A 185 21.58 5.59 -7.10
CA GLU A 185 21.22 6.47 -8.20
C GLU A 185 21.66 5.83 -9.53
N ARG A 186 20.87 6.06 -10.58
CA ARG A 186 21.20 5.64 -11.94
C ARG A 186 21.05 6.82 -12.88
N HIS A 187 22.11 7.11 -13.62
CA HIS A 187 22.14 8.18 -14.61
C HIS A 187 22.25 7.57 -16.02
N ILE A 188 21.26 7.88 -16.85
CA ILE A 188 21.13 7.34 -18.21
C ILE A 188 21.06 8.50 -19.18
N ILE A 189 21.90 8.44 -20.22
CA ILE A 189 21.82 9.34 -21.37
C ILE A 189 21.61 8.48 -22.60
N SER A 190 20.56 8.78 -23.35
CA SER A 190 20.21 8.09 -24.58
C SER A 190 19.96 9.08 -25.71
N VAL A 191 20.32 8.67 -26.93
CA VAL A 191 20.00 9.37 -28.17
C VAL A 191 18.85 8.65 -28.86
N VAL A 192 17.80 9.38 -29.15
CA VAL A 192 16.62 8.89 -29.88
C VAL A 192 16.66 9.49 -31.28
N PRO A 193 16.86 8.70 -32.35
CA PRO A 193 16.83 9.23 -33.71
C PRO A 193 15.42 9.74 -34.05
N VAL A 194 15.35 10.84 -34.81
CA VAL A 194 14.10 11.39 -35.30
C VAL A 194 14.21 11.63 -36.79
N THR A 195 13.29 11.08 -37.56
CA THR A 195 13.17 11.34 -38.99
C THR A 195 11.87 12.10 -39.24
N ARG A 196 11.98 13.34 -39.72
CA ARG A 196 10.83 14.09 -40.23
C ARG A 196 10.58 13.70 -41.67
N VAL A 197 9.43 13.10 -41.93
CA VAL A 197 8.97 12.80 -43.29
C VAL A 197 8.04 13.92 -43.73
N THR A 198 8.34 14.55 -44.86
CA THR A 198 7.45 15.52 -45.48
C THR A 198 6.99 14.95 -46.80
N MET A 199 5.68 14.76 -46.91
CA MET A 199 5.04 14.29 -48.13
C MET A 199 4.38 15.47 -48.81
N SER A 200 4.61 15.60 -50.11
CA SER A 200 3.98 16.62 -50.95
C SER A 200 3.24 15.94 -52.09
N HIS A 201 2.01 16.40 -52.33
CA HIS A 201 1.25 16.03 -53.51
C HIS A 201 0.42 17.22 -53.99
N ARG A 202 0.59 17.58 -55.28
CA ARG A 202 0.04 18.81 -55.86
C ARG A 202 0.40 20.03 -54.98
N LYS A 203 -0.57 20.85 -54.60
CA LYS A 203 -0.39 22.05 -53.75
C LYS A 203 -0.54 21.77 -52.24
N ARG A 204 -0.53 20.50 -51.82
CA ARG A 204 -0.68 20.11 -50.41
C ARG A 204 0.59 19.42 -49.92
N SER A 205 0.98 19.72 -48.69
CA SER A 205 2.04 19.01 -48.00
C SER A 205 1.60 18.66 -46.58
N PHE A 206 2.10 17.54 -46.07
CA PHE A 206 1.95 17.18 -44.67
C PHE A 206 3.27 16.58 -44.15
N SER A 207 3.52 16.75 -42.85
CA SER A 207 4.72 16.21 -42.21
C SER A 207 4.33 15.32 -41.03
N PHE A 208 5.12 14.28 -40.82
CA PHE A 208 5.08 13.45 -39.61
C PHE A 208 6.49 13.08 -39.17
N TYR A 209 6.58 12.52 -37.98
CA TYR A 209 7.84 12.16 -37.34
C TYR A 209 7.86 10.67 -37.08
N VAL A 210 8.97 10.02 -37.46
CA VAL A 210 9.33 8.67 -37.02
C VAL A 210 10.36 8.83 -35.91
N VAL A 211 10.04 8.36 -34.72
CA VAL A 211 10.80 8.60 -33.49
C VAL A 211 11.32 7.28 -32.93
N GLY A 212 12.63 7.23 -32.70
CA GLY A 212 13.31 6.08 -32.13
C GLY A 212 13.43 4.88 -33.08
N TYR A 213 14.17 3.88 -32.63
CA TYR A 213 14.37 2.61 -33.36
C TYR A 213 13.11 1.74 -33.37
N GLY A 214 12.20 1.97 -32.42
CA GLY A 214 10.86 1.37 -32.42
C GLY A 214 9.95 1.88 -33.54
N ARG A 215 10.39 2.92 -34.29
CA ARG A 215 9.66 3.56 -35.38
C ARG A 215 8.29 4.11 -34.94
N ASP A 216 8.23 4.69 -33.75
CA ASP A 216 7.01 5.32 -33.25
C ASP A 216 6.63 6.50 -34.15
N VAL A 217 5.39 6.53 -34.63
CA VAL A 217 4.92 7.59 -35.53
C VAL A 217 4.20 8.66 -34.72
N PHE A 218 4.72 9.88 -34.76
CA PHE A 218 4.06 11.06 -34.21
C PHE A 218 3.56 11.97 -35.35
N ILE A 219 2.27 12.27 -35.33
CA ILE A 219 1.60 13.13 -36.30
C ILE A 219 0.89 14.22 -35.52
N ARG A 220 1.28 15.48 -35.76
CA ARG A 220 0.64 16.63 -35.10
C ARG A 220 -0.71 16.96 -35.76
N ASP A 221 -0.67 17.19 -37.07
CA ASP A 221 -1.81 17.67 -37.84
C ASP A 221 -2.22 16.58 -38.85
N TYR A 222 -2.93 15.55 -38.37
CA TYR A 222 -3.32 14.45 -39.24
C TYR A 222 -4.31 14.96 -40.32
N PRO A 223 -4.08 14.69 -41.61
CA PRO A 223 -4.79 15.41 -42.68
C PRO A 223 -6.27 15.02 -42.87
N SER A 224 -6.71 13.87 -42.34
CA SER A 224 -8.09 13.40 -42.45
C SER A 224 -8.73 13.23 -41.07
N LYS A 225 -9.85 13.91 -40.82
CA LYS A 225 -10.54 13.86 -39.51
C LYS A 225 -11.29 12.55 -39.24
N PHE A 226 -11.37 11.64 -40.22
CA PHE A 226 -12.14 10.38 -40.15
C PHE A 226 -11.35 9.24 -40.82
N CYS A 227 -10.43 8.58 -40.08
CA CYS A 227 -9.82 7.32 -40.52
C CYS A 227 -9.93 6.28 -39.39
N TRP A 228 -10.89 5.36 -39.52
CA TRP A 228 -11.14 4.23 -38.61
C TRP A 228 -10.44 2.95 -39.10
N GLY A 229 -9.19 3.06 -39.59
CA GLY A 229 -8.39 1.90 -40.04
C GLY A 229 -8.84 1.18 -41.32
N LEU A 230 -9.97 1.58 -41.93
CA LEU A 230 -10.52 0.98 -43.16
C LEU A 230 -10.53 1.92 -44.38
N CYS A 231 -10.02 3.14 -44.26
CA CYS A 231 -9.98 4.10 -45.35
C CYS A 231 -8.65 4.06 -46.11
N ARG A 232 -8.70 4.29 -47.43
CA ARG A 232 -7.54 4.63 -48.27
C ARG A 232 -7.07 6.05 -47.94
N CYS A 233 -6.51 6.27 -46.74
CA CYS A 233 -6.06 7.60 -46.27
C CYS A 233 -4.92 8.20 -47.13
N PHE A 234 -4.51 7.51 -48.20
CA PHE A 234 -3.60 7.92 -49.26
C PHE A 234 -4.28 8.11 -50.63
N GLU A 235 -5.60 8.19 -50.74
CA GLU A 235 -6.28 8.45 -52.04
C GLU A 235 -5.89 9.79 -52.65
N TRP A 236 -5.55 10.78 -51.84
CA TRP A 236 -4.88 12.00 -52.31
C TRP A 236 -3.43 11.83 -52.79
N LEU A 237 -2.83 10.63 -52.81
CA LEU A 237 -1.59 10.29 -53.53
C LEU A 237 -1.86 9.48 -54.80
N GLY A 238 -3.12 9.04 -55.02
CA GLY A 238 -3.55 8.30 -56.20
C GLY A 238 -4.38 9.19 -57.13
N ASN A 239 -3.94 9.28 -58.38
CA ASN A 239 -4.39 10.13 -59.50
C ASN A 239 -3.84 11.56 -59.52
#